data_AF-A0A1V3S977-F1
#
_entry.id   AF-A0A1V3S977-F1
#
_cell.length_a   1.000
_cell.length_b   1.000
_cell.length_c   1.000
_cell.angle_alpha   90.00
_cell.angle_beta   90.00
_cell.angle_gamma   90.00
#
_symmetry.space_group_name_H-M   'P 1'
#
loop_
_entity.id
_entity.type
_entity.pdbx_description
1 polymer ?
#
loop_
_entity_poly.entity_id
_entity_poly.type
_entity_poly.pdbx_seq_one_letter_code
_entity_poly.pdbx_strand_id
1 'polypeptide(L)'
;MTGCLRTLGASLANRVVIPAAWVSGLATIGFLWGMIEFSSGKLTVEGRQLFLASVSIFCLAIWHLIRRKRRAKALVASINLKEGLSLDDTQLLGYPSPMFLAFDLSNKKFAQCQSATGDYQIRDFTWVTGWQCEWQRIDSRVSGGVLQIVDGAGMSVPADEIRRRFIGFSLVLTVADTSHPPLRFPMNRSAAEGWCSRCNELFKC
;
A
#
# COMPACT_ATOMS: atom_id res chain seq x y z
N MET A 1 -1.33 -1.49 27.25
CA MET A 1 -2.46 -1.24 26.32
C MET A 1 -2.11 -0.35 25.12
N THR A 2 -1.10 0.51 25.20
CA THR A 2 -0.58 1.36 24.10
C THR A 2 0.04 0.60 22.92
N GLY A 3 0.57 -0.62 23.15
CA GLY A 3 1.18 -1.46 22.10
C GLY A 3 0.17 -2.10 21.13
N CYS A 4 -0.97 -2.59 21.64
CA CYS A 4 -2.02 -3.20 20.80
C CYS A 4 -2.71 -2.21 19.86
N LEU A 5 -2.84 -0.95 20.27
CA LEU A 5 -3.38 0.12 19.42
C LEU A 5 -2.44 0.45 18.24
N ARG A 6 -1.13 0.33 18.42
CA ARG A 6 -0.15 0.53 17.35
C ARG A 6 -0.17 -0.62 16.34
N THR A 7 -0.31 -1.86 16.79
CA THR A 7 -0.35 -3.04 15.89
C THR A 7 -1.67 -3.17 15.14
N LEU A 8 -2.81 -2.84 15.77
CA LEU A 8 -4.10 -2.75 15.08
C LEU A 8 -4.16 -1.54 14.11
N GLY A 9 -3.60 -0.39 14.50
CA GLY A 9 -3.48 0.77 13.61
C GLY A 9 -2.59 0.51 12.39
N ALA A 10 -1.50 -0.24 12.56
CA ALA A 10 -0.63 -0.67 11.46
C ALA A 10 -1.30 -1.71 10.56
N SER A 11 -2.05 -2.66 11.14
CA SER A 11 -2.82 -3.68 10.42
C SER A 11 -3.92 -3.08 9.54
N LEU A 12 -4.66 -2.10 10.06
CA LEU A 12 -5.68 -1.38 9.28
C LEU A 12 -5.06 -0.45 8.23
N ALA A 13 -3.95 0.22 8.53
CA ALA A 13 -3.23 1.05 7.56
C ALA A 13 -2.72 0.25 6.35
N ASN A 14 -2.49 -1.07 6.50
CA ASN A 14 -2.08 -1.96 5.41
C ASN A 14 -3.25 -2.47 4.56
N ARG A 15 -4.50 -2.48 5.11
CA ARG A 15 -5.73 -2.79 4.36
C ARG A 15 -6.34 -1.57 3.66
N VAL A 16 -6.02 -0.39 4.16
CA VAL A 16 -6.46 0.89 3.63
C VAL A 16 -5.43 1.34 2.58
N VAL A 17 -5.25 0.54 1.52
CA VAL A 17 -4.75 1.08 0.25
C VAL A 17 -5.92 1.89 -0.31
N ILE A 18 -6.18 3.06 0.27
CA ILE A 18 -7.04 4.02 -0.38
C ILE A 18 -6.29 4.40 -1.64
N PRO A 19 -6.80 4.06 -2.84
CA PRO A 19 -6.16 4.53 -4.06
C PRO A 19 -6.14 6.05 -3.94
N ALA A 20 -4.97 6.68 -3.98
CA ALA A 20 -4.87 8.14 -3.88
C ALA A 20 -5.80 8.84 -4.89
N ALA A 21 -6.10 8.17 -6.01
CA ALA A 21 -7.11 8.56 -6.99
C ALA A 21 -8.54 8.70 -6.44
N TRP A 22 -8.97 7.86 -5.49
CA TRP A 22 -10.32 7.92 -4.91
C TRP A 22 -10.48 9.09 -3.93
N VAL A 23 -9.45 9.38 -3.12
CA VAL A 23 -9.44 10.56 -2.24
C VAL A 23 -9.32 11.83 -3.05
N SER A 24 -8.50 11.82 -4.11
CA SER A 24 -8.40 12.94 -5.05
C SER A 24 -9.73 13.22 -5.74
N GLY A 25 -10.41 12.20 -6.29
CA GLY A 25 -11.69 12.36 -6.97
C GLY A 25 -12.81 12.87 -6.07
N LEU A 26 -12.99 12.26 -4.88
CA LEU A 26 -14.02 12.70 -3.92
C LEU A 26 -13.74 14.10 -3.37
N ALA A 27 -12.47 14.43 -3.10
CA ALA A 27 -12.09 15.77 -2.70
C ALA A 27 -12.32 16.79 -3.82
N THR A 28 -12.05 16.44 -5.08
CA THR A 28 -12.24 17.35 -6.22
C THR A 28 -13.72 17.66 -6.45
N ILE A 29 -14.58 16.64 -6.37
CA ILE A 29 -16.04 16.79 -6.49
C ILE A 29 -16.58 17.64 -5.32
N GLY A 30 -16.17 17.34 -4.08
CA GLY A 30 -16.58 18.12 -2.91
C GLY A 30 -16.05 19.56 -2.92
N PHE A 31 -14.85 19.77 -3.46
CA PHE A 31 -14.24 21.10 -3.59
C PHE A 31 -14.93 21.93 -4.68
N LEU A 32 -15.22 21.33 -5.83
CA LEU A 32 -15.98 21.95 -6.92
C LEU A 32 -17.39 22.30 -6.49
N TRP A 33 -18.10 21.36 -5.85
CA TRP A 33 -19.43 21.60 -5.30
C TRP A 33 -19.41 22.76 -4.29
N GLY A 34 -18.48 22.71 -3.33
CA GLY A 34 -18.33 23.76 -2.34
C GLY A 34 -17.95 25.12 -2.93
N MET A 35 -17.11 25.19 -3.96
CA MET A 35 -16.79 26.46 -4.63
C MET A 35 -17.98 27.03 -5.42
N ILE A 36 -18.71 26.19 -6.17
CA ILE A 36 -19.90 26.59 -6.93
C ILE A 36 -20.95 27.16 -5.98
N GLU A 37 -21.18 26.47 -4.86
CA GLU A 37 -22.23 26.83 -3.95
C GLU A 37 -21.81 27.98 -3.02
N PHE A 38 -20.52 28.08 -2.65
CA PHE A 38 -19.96 29.16 -1.83
C PHE A 38 -19.95 30.48 -2.60
N SER A 39 -19.61 30.45 -3.89
CA SER A 39 -19.68 31.62 -4.77
C SER A 39 -21.12 32.09 -5.02
N SER A 40 -22.09 31.17 -4.98
CA SER A 40 -23.51 31.50 -5.14
C SER A 40 -24.15 32.17 -3.92
N GLY A 41 -23.47 32.22 -2.77
CA GLY A 41 -23.98 32.80 -1.52
C GLY A 41 -25.11 32.00 -0.85
N LYS A 42 -25.55 30.87 -1.43
CA LYS A 42 -26.69 30.05 -0.97
C LYS A 42 -26.33 28.99 0.07
N LEU A 43 -25.09 28.96 0.52
CA LEU A 43 -24.58 27.90 1.37
C LEU A 43 -25.08 28.08 2.81
N THR A 44 -25.93 27.16 3.25
CA THR A 44 -26.40 27.07 4.65
C THR A 44 -25.21 26.95 5.60
N VAL A 45 -25.39 27.39 6.86
CA VAL A 45 -24.34 27.33 7.89
C VAL A 45 -23.77 25.91 8.03
N GLU A 46 -24.65 24.90 7.95
CA GLU A 46 -24.28 23.48 7.98
C GLU A 46 -23.42 23.07 6.78
N GLY A 47 -23.76 23.51 5.56
CA GLY A 47 -22.96 23.22 4.38
C GLY A 47 -21.55 23.82 4.46
N ARG A 48 -21.40 25.02 5.05
CA ARG A 48 -20.08 25.67 5.21
C ARG A 48 -19.22 24.86 6.16
N GLN A 49 -19.81 24.33 7.23
CA GLN A 49 -19.11 23.49 8.20
C GLN A 49 -18.67 22.16 7.59
N LEU A 50 -19.51 21.50 6.78
CA LEU A 50 -19.16 20.27 6.06
C LEU A 50 -18.04 20.50 5.05
N PHE A 51 -18.08 21.60 4.31
CA PHE A 51 -17.03 21.98 3.37
C PHE A 51 -15.69 22.18 4.08
N LEU A 52 -15.66 22.96 5.16
CA LEU A 52 -14.45 23.18 5.96
C LEU A 52 -13.90 21.89 6.56
N ALA A 53 -14.79 21.00 7.05
CA ALA A 53 -14.39 19.70 7.56
C ALA A 53 -13.76 18.83 6.46
N SER A 54 -14.35 18.79 5.27
CA SER A 54 -13.82 18.06 4.11
C SER A 54 -12.44 18.56 3.68
N VAL A 55 -12.29 19.89 3.53
CA VAL A 55 -11.00 20.52 3.19
C VAL A 55 -9.94 20.21 4.26
N SER A 56 -10.31 20.28 5.54
CA SER A 56 -9.40 19.98 6.65
C SER A 56 -8.93 18.53 6.61
N ILE A 57 -9.83 17.56 6.41
CA ILE A 57 -9.50 16.14 6.29
C ILE A 57 -8.58 15.91 5.09
N PHE A 58 -8.87 16.53 3.95
CA PHE A 58 -8.05 16.42 2.74
C PHE A 58 -6.64 16.97 2.95
N CYS A 59 -6.52 18.17 3.53
CA CYS A 59 -5.22 18.78 3.86
C CYS A 59 -4.42 17.91 4.85
N LEU A 60 -5.08 17.36 5.88
CA LEU A 60 -4.44 16.46 6.85
C LEU A 60 -3.98 15.15 6.19
N ALA A 61 -4.75 14.59 5.26
CA ALA A 61 -4.38 13.39 4.52
C ALA A 61 -3.14 13.64 3.64
N ILE A 62 -3.13 14.73 2.86
CA ILE A 62 -1.98 15.12 2.04
C ILE A 62 -0.76 15.38 2.91
N TRP A 63 -0.91 16.17 3.98
CA TRP A 63 0.16 16.45 4.93
C TRP A 63 0.77 15.15 5.48
N HIS A 64 -0.07 14.19 5.87
CA HIS A 64 0.37 12.91 6.38
C HIS A 64 1.13 12.09 5.32
N LEU A 65 0.70 12.09 4.05
CA LEU A 65 1.43 11.44 2.96
C LEU A 65 2.79 12.10 2.70
N ILE A 66 2.84 13.44 2.64
CA ILE A 66 4.09 14.19 2.48
C ILE A 66 5.03 13.90 3.64
N ARG A 67 4.52 13.89 4.87
CA ARG A 67 5.29 13.58 6.08
C ARG A 67 5.88 12.17 6.03
N ARG A 68 5.11 11.16 5.56
CA ARG A 68 5.62 9.79 5.37
C ARG A 68 6.74 9.75 4.34
N LYS A 69 6.56 10.40 3.19
CA LYS A 69 7.60 10.49 2.15
C LYS A 69 8.88 11.12 2.68
N ARG A 70 8.76 12.25 3.38
CA ARG A 70 9.90 12.95 4.00
C ARG A 70 10.61 12.09 5.04
N ARG A 71 9.87 11.35 5.87
CA ARG A 71 10.46 10.43 6.86
C ARG A 71 11.23 9.29 6.21
N ALA A 72 10.69 8.67 5.16
CA ALA A 72 11.38 7.61 4.43
C ALA A 72 12.68 8.13 3.81
N LYS A 73 12.64 9.27 3.13
CA LYS A 73 13.84 9.92 2.56
C LYS A 73 14.87 10.32 3.61
N ALA A 74 14.41 10.92 4.72
CA ALA A 74 15.29 11.30 5.82
C ALA A 74 15.96 10.07 6.46
N LEU A 75 15.25 8.94 6.57
CA LEU A 75 15.81 7.69 7.06
C LEU A 75 16.91 7.18 6.13
N VAL A 76 16.64 7.09 4.82
CA VAL A 76 17.65 6.67 3.83
C VAL A 76 18.88 7.59 3.85
N ALA A 77 18.68 8.91 3.87
CA ALA A 77 19.77 9.88 3.98
C ALA A 77 20.57 9.70 5.28
N SER A 78 19.91 9.42 6.40
CA SER A 78 20.59 9.17 7.68
C SER A 78 21.40 7.88 7.67
N ILE A 79 20.94 6.83 6.98
CA ILE A 79 21.67 5.57 6.82
C ILE A 79 22.90 5.79 5.94
N ASN A 80 22.75 6.49 4.82
CA ASN A 80 23.87 6.84 3.94
C ASN A 80 24.99 7.58 4.69
N LEU A 81 24.61 8.55 5.54
CA LEU A 81 25.56 9.32 6.33
C LEU A 81 26.24 8.49 7.44
N LYS A 82 25.50 7.60 8.11
CA LYS A 82 26.02 6.78 9.21
C LYS A 82 26.90 5.63 8.75
N GLU A 83 26.51 4.99 7.66
CA GLU A 83 27.07 3.71 7.22
C GLU A 83 27.99 3.88 6.00
N GLY A 84 28.13 5.11 5.49
CA GLY A 84 28.97 5.41 4.32
C GLY A 84 28.43 4.81 3.02
N LEU A 85 27.13 4.53 2.95
CA LEU A 85 26.46 3.94 1.80
C LEU A 85 25.85 5.01 0.89
N SER A 86 25.55 4.62 -0.36
CA SER A 86 24.87 5.44 -1.35
C SER A 86 23.55 4.81 -1.76
N LEU A 87 22.66 4.57 -0.79
CA LEU A 87 21.32 4.03 -1.04
C LEU A 87 20.49 5.01 -1.88
N ASP A 88 19.83 4.49 -2.92
CA ASP A 88 18.94 5.25 -3.79
C ASP A 88 17.60 5.55 -3.09
N ASP A 89 17.25 6.83 -3.00
CA ASP A 89 16.01 7.31 -2.38
C ASP A 89 14.84 7.46 -3.36
N THR A 90 15.09 7.17 -4.65
CA THR A 90 14.11 7.23 -5.74
C THR A 90 13.46 5.87 -6.01
N GLN A 91 14.21 4.79 -5.83
CA GLN A 91 13.76 3.42 -6.11
C GLN A 91 13.61 2.61 -4.81
N LEU A 92 12.52 2.87 -4.09
CA LEU A 92 12.21 2.19 -2.83
C LEU A 92 11.21 1.05 -3.07
N LEU A 93 11.67 -0.20 -2.88
CA LEU A 93 10.78 -1.36 -3.00
C LEU A 93 9.83 -1.43 -1.80
N GLY A 94 8.52 -1.49 -2.07
CA GLY A 94 7.49 -1.58 -1.04
C GLY A 94 6.95 -0.22 -0.58
N TYR A 95 7.57 0.90 -0.94
CA TYR A 95 6.98 2.21 -0.69
C TYR A 95 5.62 2.34 -1.43
N PRO A 96 4.55 2.85 -0.80
CA PRO A 96 4.48 3.68 0.41
C PRO A 96 4.26 2.93 1.75
N SER A 97 4.47 1.61 1.80
CA SER A 97 4.44 0.84 3.05
C SER A 97 5.50 1.36 4.03
N PRO A 98 5.23 1.32 5.36
CA PRO A 98 6.23 1.70 6.35
C PRO A 98 7.51 0.85 6.28
N MET A 99 7.40 -0.41 5.85
CA MET A 99 8.52 -1.31 5.58
C MET A 99 8.88 -1.26 4.09
N PHE A 100 10.11 -0.91 3.77
CA PHE A 100 10.60 -0.81 2.39
C PHE A 100 12.09 -1.18 2.31
N LEU A 101 12.56 -1.52 1.11
CA LEU A 101 13.98 -1.72 0.83
C LEU A 101 14.53 -0.54 0.03
N ALA A 102 15.74 -0.11 0.37
CA ALA A 102 16.55 0.82 -0.40
C ALA A 102 17.83 0.11 -0.86
N PHE A 103 18.29 0.39 -2.07
CA PHE A 103 19.38 -0.35 -2.70
C PHE A 103 20.60 0.55 -2.92
N ASP A 104 21.80 0.00 -2.69
CA ASP A 104 23.08 0.59 -3.04
C ASP A 104 23.78 -0.36 -4.03
N LEU A 105 23.75 0.03 -5.30
CA LEU A 105 24.34 -0.71 -6.41
C LEU A 105 25.88 -0.71 -6.36
N SER A 106 26.49 0.36 -5.86
CA SER A 106 27.95 0.50 -5.82
C SER A 106 28.57 -0.47 -4.82
N ASN A 107 27.94 -0.61 -3.65
CA ASN A 107 28.41 -1.50 -2.59
C ASN A 107 27.76 -2.90 -2.62
N LYS A 108 26.85 -3.18 -3.58
CA LYS A 108 26.01 -4.40 -3.67
C LYS A 108 25.31 -4.75 -2.34
N LYS A 109 24.76 -3.73 -1.68
CA LYS A 109 24.07 -3.82 -0.38
C LYS A 109 22.70 -3.19 -0.44
N PHE A 110 21.77 -3.69 0.36
CA PHE A 110 20.48 -3.04 0.54
C PHE A 110 20.19 -2.84 2.02
N ALA A 111 19.38 -1.82 2.30
CA ALA A 111 18.86 -1.56 3.64
C ALA A 111 17.38 -1.93 3.69
N GLN A 112 17.02 -2.80 4.63
CA GLN A 112 15.64 -3.02 5.03
C GLN A 112 15.27 -1.98 6.08
N CYS A 113 14.36 -1.08 5.72
CA CYS A 113 14.02 0.09 6.50
C CYS A 113 12.59 0.00 7.03
N GLN A 114 12.40 0.44 8.27
CA GLN A 114 11.07 0.62 8.87
C GLN A 114 10.86 2.09 9.26
N SER A 115 10.30 2.88 8.35
CA SER A 115 10.07 4.34 8.56
C SER A 115 9.16 4.68 9.74
N ALA A 116 8.35 3.73 10.22
CA ALA A 116 7.46 3.95 11.36
C ALA A 116 8.22 4.01 12.70
N THR A 117 9.24 3.17 12.86
CA THR A 117 10.06 3.08 14.08
C THR A 117 11.42 3.76 13.92
N GLY A 118 11.93 3.86 12.69
CA GLY A 118 13.28 4.35 12.38
C GLY A 118 14.33 3.24 12.39
N ASP A 119 13.92 1.99 12.61
CA ASP A 119 14.83 0.84 12.60
C ASP A 119 15.25 0.50 11.17
N TYR A 120 16.47 0.01 11.03
CA TYR A 120 16.99 -0.47 9.76
C TYR A 120 17.95 -1.66 9.96
N GLN A 121 18.05 -2.50 8.93
CA GLN A 121 19.06 -3.56 8.85
C GLN A 121 19.73 -3.49 7.49
N ILE A 122 21.06 -3.56 7.46
CA ILE A 122 21.84 -3.62 6.22
C ILE A 122 22.14 -5.08 5.92
N ARG A 123 21.96 -5.47 4.66
CA ARG A 123 22.23 -6.82 4.17
C ARG A 123 22.94 -6.74 2.82
N ASP A 124 23.76 -7.74 2.53
CA ASP A 124 24.36 -7.92 1.22
C ASP A 124 23.31 -8.48 0.24
N PHE A 125 23.49 -8.21 -1.06
CA PHE A 125 22.60 -8.72 -2.10
C PHE A 125 22.50 -10.25 -2.12
N THR A 126 23.59 -10.94 -1.75
CA THR A 126 23.66 -12.41 -1.65
C THR A 126 22.71 -12.99 -0.61
N TRP A 127 22.21 -12.17 0.32
CA TRP A 127 21.19 -12.60 1.28
C TRP A 127 19.84 -12.88 0.62
N VAL A 128 19.57 -12.35 -0.58
CA VAL A 128 18.38 -12.66 -1.38
C VAL A 128 18.73 -13.78 -2.37
N THR A 129 18.07 -14.93 -2.22
CA THR A 129 18.32 -16.13 -3.04
C THR A 129 17.37 -16.26 -4.21
N GLY A 130 16.22 -15.57 -4.17
CA GLY A 130 15.25 -15.61 -5.25
C GLY A 130 14.18 -14.53 -5.11
N TRP A 131 13.46 -14.29 -6.20
CA TRP A 131 12.35 -13.36 -6.24
C TRP A 131 11.29 -13.88 -7.20
N GLN A 132 10.02 -13.67 -6.85
CA GLN A 132 8.90 -14.09 -7.67
C GLN A 132 7.67 -13.20 -7.45
N CYS A 133 6.81 -13.15 -8.46
CA CYS A 133 5.48 -12.56 -8.34
C CYS A 133 4.51 -13.63 -7.83
N GLU A 134 3.91 -13.38 -6.67
CA GLU A 134 2.84 -14.23 -6.13
C GLU A 134 1.47 -13.57 -6.38
N TRP A 135 0.51 -14.40 -6.79
CA TRP A 135 -0.84 -14.00 -7.17
C TRP A 135 -1.78 -14.47 -6.06
N GLN A 136 -2.32 -13.54 -5.28
CA GLN A 136 -3.25 -13.91 -4.22
C GLN A 136 -4.65 -14.05 -4.80
N ARG A 137 -5.07 -15.31 -5.00
CA ARG A 137 -6.45 -15.64 -5.33
C ARG A 137 -7.29 -15.47 -4.06
N ILE A 138 -8.21 -14.51 -4.07
CA ILE A 138 -9.22 -14.38 -3.03
C ILE A 138 -10.52 -14.91 -3.62
N ASP A 139 -10.94 -16.07 -3.16
CA ASP A 139 -12.26 -16.62 -3.51
C ASP A 139 -13.30 -15.91 -2.63
N SER A 140 -13.93 -14.87 -3.18
CA SER A 140 -15.08 -14.25 -2.52
C SER A 140 -16.33 -15.06 -2.80
N ARG A 141 -16.86 -15.76 -1.78
CA ARG A 141 -18.23 -16.28 -1.82
C ARG A 141 -19.17 -15.10 -1.67
N VAL A 142 -19.97 -14.83 -2.70
CA VAL A 142 -21.07 -13.86 -2.61
C VAL A 142 -22.34 -14.69 -2.41
N SER A 143 -22.71 -14.96 -1.15
CA SER A 143 -24.06 -15.43 -0.85
C SER A 143 -24.99 -14.21 -0.92
N GLY A 144 -25.58 -14.01 -2.09
CA GLY A 144 -26.29 -12.77 -2.41
C GLY A 144 -27.33 -12.95 -3.51
N GLY A 145 -28.32 -13.81 -3.25
CA GLY A 145 -29.72 -13.58 -3.62
C GLY A 145 -30.06 -13.36 -5.09
N VAL A 146 -30.01 -14.41 -5.90
CA VAL A 146 -30.97 -14.57 -7.00
C VAL A 146 -31.59 -15.96 -6.87
N LEU A 147 -32.86 -16.01 -6.45
CA LEU A 147 -33.68 -17.22 -6.55
C LEU A 147 -33.88 -17.50 -8.05
N GLN A 148 -33.16 -18.49 -8.59
CA GLN A 148 -33.53 -19.06 -9.87
C GLN A 148 -34.76 -19.95 -9.63
N ILE A 149 -35.93 -19.46 -10.04
CA ILE A 149 -37.15 -20.26 -10.24
C ILE A 149 -36.87 -21.04 -11.55
N VAL A 150 -37.07 -22.35 -11.73
CA VAL A 150 -38.26 -23.20 -11.57
C VAL A 150 -37.80 -24.67 -11.74
N ASP A 151 -38.32 -25.61 -10.96
CA ASP A 151 -38.89 -26.87 -11.50
C ASP A 151 -39.88 -27.52 -10.52
N GLY A 152 -40.79 -28.34 -11.06
CA GLY A 152 -42.16 -28.67 -10.59
C GLY A 152 -42.42 -29.22 -9.17
N ALA A 153 -41.51 -29.10 -8.20
CA ALA A 153 -41.66 -29.57 -6.82
C ALA A 153 -41.47 -28.48 -5.73
N GLY A 154 -41.35 -27.20 -6.10
CA GLY A 154 -41.47 -26.08 -5.13
C GLY A 154 -40.33 -25.91 -4.12
N MET A 155 -39.14 -26.47 -4.37
CA MET A 155 -37.98 -26.31 -3.49
C MET A 155 -36.95 -25.36 -4.10
N SER A 156 -36.59 -24.31 -3.35
CA SER A 156 -35.55 -23.35 -3.71
C SER A 156 -34.16 -23.88 -3.31
N VAL A 157 -33.25 -23.95 -4.28
CA VAL A 157 -31.83 -24.26 -4.03
C VAL A 157 -31.04 -22.95 -4.06
N PRO A 158 -30.29 -22.58 -3.00
CA PRO A 158 -29.42 -21.42 -3.06
C PRO A 158 -28.30 -21.65 -4.08
N ALA A 159 -28.26 -20.83 -5.12
CA ALA A 159 -27.15 -20.81 -6.08
C ALA A 159 -25.95 -20.08 -5.46
N ASP A 160 -24.97 -20.83 -4.98
CA ASP A 160 -23.67 -20.27 -4.58
C ASP A 160 -22.85 -19.95 -5.84
N GLU A 161 -22.88 -18.69 -6.28
CA GLU A 161 -22.03 -18.22 -7.38
C GLU A 161 -20.63 -17.90 -6.83
N ILE A 162 -19.65 -18.77 -7.10
CA ILE A 162 -18.24 -18.50 -6.76
C ILE A 162 -17.69 -17.49 -7.76
N ARG A 163 -17.76 -16.20 -7.43
CA ARG A 163 -17.03 -15.17 -8.19
C ARG A 163 -15.55 -15.20 -7.82
N ARG A 164 -14.75 -15.81 -8.70
CA ARG A 164 -13.28 -15.80 -8.63
C ARG A 164 -12.78 -14.40 -9.04
N ARG A 165 -12.22 -13.64 -8.10
CA ARG A 165 -11.60 -12.34 -8.39
C ARG A 165 -10.14 -12.37 -7.95
N PHE A 166 -9.23 -12.14 -8.89
CA PHE A 166 -7.80 -11.95 -8.61
C PHE A 166 -7.60 -10.50 -8.16
N ILE A 167 -7.34 -10.28 -6.86
CA ILE A 167 -7.31 -8.91 -6.29
C ILE A 167 -5.92 -8.53 -5.75
N GLY A 168 -5.09 -9.48 -5.31
CA GLY A 168 -3.79 -9.19 -4.71
C GLY A 168 -2.61 -9.62 -5.57
N PHE A 169 -1.67 -8.70 -5.82
CA PHE A 169 -0.34 -9.01 -6.35
C PHE A 169 0.70 -8.71 -5.28
N SER A 170 1.70 -9.56 -5.15
CA SER A 170 2.84 -9.30 -4.26
C SER A 170 4.14 -9.73 -4.89
N LEU A 171 5.16 -8.90 -4.74
CA LEU A 171 6.53 -9.33 -4.96
C LEU A 171 7.03 -10.04 -3.71
N VAL A 172 7.54 -11.24 -3.87
CA VAL A 172 8.08 -12.05 -2.78
C VAL A 172 9.58 -12.22 -3.01
N LEU A 173 10.38 -11.81 -2.02
CA LEU A 173 11.82 -12.06 -2.00
C LEU A 173 12.09 -13.24 -1.05
N THR A 174 12.74 -14.27 -1.58
CA THR A 174 13.24 -15.40 -0.83
C THR A 174 14.64 -15.06 -0.32
N VAL A 175 14.87 -15.38 0.95
CA VAL A 175 16.10 -15.03 1.66
C VAL A 175 16.92 -16.29 1.91
N ALA A 176 18.24 -16.14 2.03
CA ALA A 176 19.16 -17.26 2.21
C ALA A 176 18.96 -17.99 3.54
N ASP A 177 18.47 -17.29 4.55
CA ASP A 177 18.23 -17.83 5.87
C ASP A 177 16.89 -18.57 5.92
N THR A 178 16.93 -19.90 6.09
CA THR A 178 15.75 -20.75 6.18
C THR A 178 14.89 -20.46 7.41
N SER A 179 15.42 -19.77 8.42
CA SER A 179 14.66 -19.34 9.61
C SER A 179 13.84 -18.06 9.38
N HIS A 180 14.13 -17.32 8.30
CA HIS A 180 13.45 -16.07 8.00
C HIS A 180 12.32 -16.30 6.99
N PRO A 181 11.09 -15.83 7.28
CA PRO A 181 10.01 -15.90 6.32
C PRO A 181 10.31 -15.01 5.09
N PRO A 182 9.84 -15.39 3.90
CA PRO A 182 10.00 -14.59 2.70
C PRO A 182 9.45 -13.16 2.89
N LEU A 183 10.16 -12.17 2.36
CA LEU A 183 9.72 -10.78 2.43
C LEU A 183 8.64 -10.54 1.38
N ARG A 184 7.44 -10.14 1.81
CA ARG A 184 6.28 -9.94 0.94
C ARG A 184 5.93 -8.47 0.82
N PHE A 185 5.93 -7.96 -0.41
CA PHE A 185 5.59 -6.59 -0.73
C PHE A 185 4.29 -6.55 -1.56
N PRO A 186 3.13 -6.27 -0.95
CA PRO A 186 1.87 -6.16 -1.68
C PRO A 186 1.88 -4.92 -2.58
N MET A 187 1.51 -5.08 -3.85
CA MET A 187 1.48 -4.01 -4.85
C MET A 187 0.50 -4.33 -5.98
N ASN A 188 0.39 -3.45 -6.98
CA ASN A 188 -0.41 -3.74 -8.17
C ASN A 188 0.38 -4.64 -9.15
N ARG A 189 -0.31 -5.20 -10.14
CA ARG A 189 0.30 -6.09 -11.15
C ARG A 189 1.49 -5.47 -11.87
N SER A 190 1.31 -4.27 -12.43
CA SER A 190 2.33 -3.61 -13.23
C SER A 190 3.57 -3.25 -12.41
N ALA A 191 3.41 -2.86 -11.14
CA ALA A 191 4.53 -2.64 -10.25
C ALA A 191 5.21 -3.96 -9.88
N ALA A 192 4.47 -5.05 -9.63
CA ALA A 192 5.05 -6.34 -9.31
C ALA A 192 5.90 -6.87 -10.48
N GLU A 193 5.37 -6.83 -11.70
CA GLU A 193 6.10 -7.22 -12.92
C GLU A 193 7.33 -6.33 -13.15
N GLY A 194 7.16 -5.00 -13.02
CA GLY A 194 8.27 -4.05 -13.16
C GLY A 194 9.38 -4.25 -12.12
N TRP A 195 9.02 -4.49 -10.86
CA TRP A 195 10.00 -4.79 -9.81
C TRP A 195 10.63 -6.16 -9.97
N CYS A 196 9.90 -7.17 -10.43
CA CYS A 196 10.47 -8.49 -10.72
C CYS A 196 11.54 -8.40 -11.82
N SER A 197 11.29 -7.62 -12.87
CA SER A 197 12.30 -7.32 -13.90
C SER A 197 13.52 -6.63 -13.31
N ARG A 198 13.33 -5.60 -12.49
CA ARG A 198 14.42 -4.89 -11.82
C ARG A 198 15.20 -5.80 -10.87
N CYS A 199 14.55 -6.68 -10.13
CA CYS A 199 15.23 -7.63 -9.25
C CYS A 199 16.17 -8.56 -10.04
N ASN A 200 15.85 -8.90 -11.30
CA ASN A 200 16.80 -9.61 -12.16
C ASN A 200 18.07 -8.79 -12.41
N GLU A 201 17.95 -7.49 -12.64
CA GLU A 201 19.09 -6.60 -12.86
C GLU A 201 19.88 -6.34 -11.56
N LEU A 202 19.19 -6.22 -10.44
CA LEU A 202 19.82 -5.94 -9.14
C LEU A 202 20.60 -7.14 -8.59
N PHE A 203 20.01 -8.34 -8.63
CA PHE A 203 20.52 -9.50 -7.87
C PHE A 203 21.26 -10.55 -8.72
N LYS A 204 21.15 -10.55 -10.06
CA LYS A 204 21.87 -11.52 -10.91
C LYS A 204 23.30 -11.09 -11.30
N CYS A 205 23.82 -10.01 -10.70
CA CYS A 205 25.14 -9.43 -11.01
C CYS A 205 26.28 -9.90 -10.10
#